data_AF-A0A2D9F3S0-F1
#
_entry.id   AF-A0A2D9F3S0-F1
#
_cell.length_a   1.000
_cell.length_b   1.000
_cell.length_c   1.000
_cell.angle_alpha   90.00
_cell.angle_beta   90.00
_cell.angle_gamma   90.00
#
_symmetry.space_group_name_H-M   'P 1'
#
loop_
_entity.id
_entity.type
_entity.pdbx_description
1 polymer ?
#
loop_
_entity_poly.entity_id
_entity_poly.type
_entity_poly.pdbx_seq_one_letter_code
_entity_poly.pdbx_strand_id
1 'polypeptide(L)'
;MTAAVLQSPRLHRIREAVAARPRLWLAVTLGFPVVYYLGMFAALLIRFQALPNYTETFDWFGNVAEIIRSTPDWSDIWPIIGQEWLFEVGRMNYDYGAGISEWSLYINPTKFGLILILGALTATVVNLMLARRAACSTSRLNGGAAAGGLGAALVGMTNVTLAWVVCCATPSWVVGLAILGLGVSTSLWLEQFGWWIEYAGFGLLLASLYVLSGEPKGPDGTPAATAGGHDDHHIPNTAMGASR
;
A
#
# COMPACT_ATOMS: atom_id res chain seq x y z
N MET A 1 -22.36 -13.23 -8.51
CA MET A 1 -21.24 -13.39 -7.55
C MET A 1 -21.19 -12.30 -6.46
N THR A 2 -22.27 -11.57 -6.17
CA THR A 2 -22.21 -10.31 -5.41
C THR A 2 -22.78 -10.36 -3.97
N ALA A 3 -23.68 -11.30 -3.64
CA ALA A 3 -24.25 -11.38 -2.29
C ALA A 3 -23.38 -12.16 -1.27
N ALA A 4 -22.70 -13.23 -1.72
CA ALA A 4 -21.94 -14.11 -0.83
C ALA A 4 -20.63 -13.48 -0.30
N VAL A 5 -19.98 -12.61 -1.08
CA VAL A 5 -18.76 -11.90 -0.64
C VAL A 5 -19.06 -10.89 0.46
N LEU A 6 -20.23 -10.24 0.41
CA LEU A 6 -20.69 -9.29 1.42
C LEU A 6 -21.01 -9.94 2.77
N GLN A 7 -21.31 -11.24 2.79
CA GLN A 7 -21.63 -11.99 4.00
C GLN A 7 -20.41 -12.69 4.62
N SER A 8 -19.19 -12.45 4.11
CA SER A 8 -18.02 -13.11 4.68
C SER A 8 -17.73 -12.59 6.10
N PRO A 9 -17.61 -13.45 7.12
CA PRO A 9 -17.35 -13.03 8.50
C PRO A 9 -16.00 -12.32 8.65
N ARG A 10 -15.11 -12.47 7.67
CA ARG A 10 -13.83 -11.74 7.58
C ARG A 10 -14.03 -10.29 7.19
N LEU A 11 -14.84 -10.00 6.17
CA LEU A 11 -15.11 -8.64 5.74
C LEU A 11 -15.82 -7.84 6.84
N HIS A 12 -16.73 -8.48 7.57
CA HIS A 12 -17.37 -7.88 8.73
C HIS A 12 -16.33 -7.43 9.77
N ARG A 13 -15.41 -8.31 10.16
CA ARG A 13 -14.32 -7.99 11.10
C ARG A 13 -13.39 -6.88 10.61
N ILE A 14 -13.10 -6.83 9.31
CA ILE A 14 -12.31 -5.74 8.73
C ILE A 14 -13.05 -4.41 8.90
N ARG A 15 -14.35 -4.38 8.56
CA ARG A 15 -15.18 -3.19 8.69
C ARG A 15 -15.28 -2.74 10.15
N GLU A 16 -15.51 -3.65 11.08
CA GLU A 16 -15.53 -3.35 12.52
C GLU A 16 -14.20 -2.77 13.00
N ALA A 17 -13.08 -3.34 12.57
CA ALA A 17 -11.75 -2.86 12.97
C ALA A 17 -11.48 -1.42 12.47
N VAL A 18 -11.90 -1.09 11.25
CA VAL A 18 -11.80 0.27 10.69
C VAL A 18 -12.79 1.21 11.38
N ALA A 19 -14.05 0.80 11.57
CA ALA A 19 -15.10 1.58 12.21
C ALA A 19 -14.80 1.90 13.68
N ALA A 20 -14.06 1.03 14.37
CA ALA A 20 -13.62 1.26 15.74
C ALA A 20 -12.59 2.40 15.84
N ARG A 21 -11.83 2.69 14.77
CA ARG A 21 -10.70 3.65 14.78
C ARG A 21 -10.58 4.41 13.44
N PRO A 22 -11.62 5.10 12.98
CA PRO A 22 -11.65 5.71 11.65
C PRO A 22 -10.62 6.83 11.51
N ARG A 23 -10.34 7.57 12.59
CA ARG A 23 -9.32 8.64 12.61
C ARG A 23 -7.92 8.09 12.36
N LEU A 24 -7.57 6.97 12.99
CA LEU A 24 -6.27 6.32 12.76
C LEU A 24 -6.18 5.79 11.33
N TRP A 25 -7.25 5.15 10.85
CA TRP A 25 -7.29 4.66 9.47
C TRP A 25 -7.07 5.78 8.46
N LEU A 26 -7.78 6.90 8.62
CA LEU A 26 -7.64 8.07 7.76
C LEU A 26 -6.24 8.69 7.86
N ALA A 27 -5.73 8.86 9.08
CA ALA A 27 -4.41 9.42 9.32
C ALA A 27 -3.30 8.58 8.67
N VAL A 28 -3.36 7.26 8.75
CA VAL A 28 -2.38 6.38 8.09
C VAL A 28 -2.57 6.41 6.58
N THR A 29 -3.81 6.38 6.08
CA THR A 29 -4.10 6.40 4.64
C THR A 29 -3.56 7.67 3.96
N LEU A 30 -3.78 8.83 4.56
CA LEU A 30 -3.33 10.12 4.03
C LEU A 30 -1.87 10.41 4.37
N GLY A 31 -1.41 10.01 5.55
CA GLY A 31 -0.03 10.20 5.98
C GLY A 31 0.98 9.33 5.25
N PHE A 32 0.56 8.14 4.78
CA PHE A 32 1.44 7.21 4.09
C PHE A 32 2.04 7.79 2.80
N PRO A 33 1.26 8.34 1.84
CA PRO A 33 1.83 9.04 0.68
C PRO A 33 2.76 10.18 1.07
N VAL A 34 2.40 10.98 2.09
CA VAL A 34 3.23 12.11 2.53
C VAL A 34 4.61 11.61 2.98
N VAL A 35 4.65 10.62 3.87
CA VAL A 35 5.92 10.02 4.34
C VAL A 35 6.68 9.37 3.20
N TYR A 36 5.98 8.70 2.28
CA TYR A 36 6.57 8.05 1.11
C TYR A 36 7.30 9.04 0.19
N TYR A 37 6.64 10.14 -0.20
CA TYR A 37 7.25 11.18 -1.04
C TYR A 37 8.35 11.95 -0.31
N LEU A 38 8.17 12.26 0.97
CA LEU A 38 9.24 12.86 1.78
C LEU A 38 10.46 11.95 1.90
N GLY A 39 10.26 10.63 2.01
CA GLY A 39 11.34 9.64 2.03
C GLY A 39 12.13 9.63 0.72
N MET A 40 11.44 9.62 -0.43
CA MET A 40 12.09 9.71 -1.73
C MET A 40 12.85 11.03 -1.91
N PHE A 41 12.24 12.15 -1.50
CA PHE A 41 12.88 13.46 -1.55
C PHE A 41 14.14 13.51 -0.68
N ALA A 42 14.07 12.99 0.55
CA ALA A 42 15.23 12.89 1.43
C ALA A 42 16.34 12.01 0.83
N ALA A 43 15.99 10.90 0.19
CA ALA A 43 16.97 10.03 -0.49
C ALA A 43 17.72 10.78 -1.60
N LEU A 44 17.04 11.62 -2.38
CA LEU A 44 17.68 12.49 -3.38
C LEU A 44 18.67 13.47 -2.74
N LEU A 45 18.24 14.18 -1.70
CA LEU A 45 19.10 15.15 -1.01
C LEU A 45 20.34 14.49 -0.40
N ILE A 46 20.18 13.31 0.20
CA ILE A 46 21.29 12.54 0.77
C ILE A 46 22.22 12.04 -0.34
N ARG A 47 21.68 11.55 -1.45
CA ARG A 47 22.49 10.99 -2.55
C ARG A 47 23.29 12.06 -3.29
N PHE A 48 22.66 13.18 -3.61
CA PHE A 48 23.23 14.22 -4.46
C PHE A 48 23.82 15.39 -3.70
N GLN A 49 23.58 15.49 -2.38
CA GLN A 49 24.10 16.56 -1.52
C GLN A 49 23.80 17.96 -2.07
N ALA A 50 22.65 18.10 -2.73
CA ALA A 50 22.23 19.32 -3.40
C ALA A 50 20.73 19.56 -3.21
N LEU A 51 20.35 20.82 -2.98
CA LEU A 51 18.95 21.22 -2.91
C LEU A 51 18.36 21.37 -4.33
N PRO A 52 17.03 21.19 -4.49
CA PRO A 52 16.37 21.48 -5.74
C PRO A 52 16.50 22.97 -6.08
N ASN A 53 16.51 23.28 -7.37
CA ASN A 53 16.55 24.65 -7.88
C ASN A 53 15.44 24.96 -8.89
N TYR A 54 14.55 24.01 -9.15
CA TYR A 54 13.33 24.24 -9.91
C TYR A 54 12.16 23.44 -9.35
N THR A 55 10.96 23.95 -9.63
CA THR A 55 9.68 23.28 -9.40
C THR A 55 8.78 23.62 -10.57
N GLU A 56 8.06 22.64 -11.09
CA GLU A 56 7.15 22.81 -12.21
C GLU A 56 5.79 22.14 -11.92
N THR A 57 4.72 22.82 -12.31
CA THR A 57 3.35 22.30 -12.22
C THR A 57 2.79 22.19 -13.63
N PHE A 58 2.24 21.03 -13.97
CA PHE A 58 1.73 20.76 -15.32
C PHE A 58 0.20 20.88 -15.35
N ASP A 59 -0.34 21.32 -16.49
CA ASP A 59 -1.79 21.31 -16.74
C ASP A 59 -2.28 19.89 -17.03
N TRP A 60 -2.37 19.08 -15.98
CA TRP A 60 -2.76 17.68 -16.10
C TRP A 60 -4.14 17.52 -16.76
N PHE A 61 -5.11 18.38 -16.45
CA PHE A 61 -6.45 18.30 -17.03
C PHE A 61 -6.45 18.70 -18.51
N GLY A 62 -5.70 19.73 -18.89
CA GLY A 62 -5.48 20.11 -20.28
C GLY A 62 -4.81 18.99 -21.07
N ASN A 63 -3.73 18.41 -20.53
CA ASN A 63 -3.03 17.28 -21.14
C ASN A 63 -3.96 16.07 -21.32
N VAL A 64 -4.76 15.72 -20.31
CA VAL A 64 -5.74 14.63 -20.41
C VAL A 64 -6.77 14.91 -21.49
N ALA A 65 -7.31 16.13 -21.56
CA ALA A 65 -8.26 16.49 -22.60
C ALA A 65 -7.64 16.40 -24.00
N GLU A 66 -6.37 16.78 -24.14
CA GLU A 66 -5.63 16.68 -25.39
C GLU A 66 -5.36 15.22 -25.78
N ILE A 67 -4.93 14.37 -24.84
CA ILE A 67 -4.73 12.93 -25.08
C ILE A 67 -6.02 12.27 -25.57
N ILE A 68 -7.16 12.56 -24.92
CA ILE A 68 -8.45 11.99 -25.33
C ILE A 68 -8.86 12.44 -26.74
N ARG A 69 -8.51 13.67 -27.14
CA ARG A 69 -8.82 14.19 -28.49
C ARG A 69 -7.89 13.64 -29.55
N SER A 70 -6.61 13.47 -29.21
CA SER A 70 -5.54 13.18 -30.16
C SER A 70 -5.20 11.69 -30.26
N THR A 71 -5.68 10.84 -29.33
CA THR A 71 -5.49 9.39 -29.35
C THR A 71 -6.79 8.67 -29.80
N PRO A 72 -6.81 8.07 -31.01
CA PRO A 72 -8.01 7.43 -31.54
C PRO A 72 -8.32 6.06 -30.91
N ASP A 73 -7.31 5.35 -30.39
CA ASP A 73 -7.49 4.06 -29.75
C ASP A 73 -7.72 4.22 -28.24
N TRP A 74 -8.89 3.74 -27.77
CA TRP A 74 -9.25 3.77 -26.35
C TRP A 74 -8.33 2.93 -25.46
N SER A 75 -7.67 1.91 -25.99
CA SER A 75 -6.74 1.09 -25.24
C SER A 75 -5.43 1.82 -24.91
N ASP A 76 -5.06 2.81 -25.72
CA ASP A 76 -3.86 3.64 -25.54
C ASP A 76 -4.10 4.87 -24.65
N ILE A 77 -5.34 5.38 -24.60
CA ILE A 77 -5.68 6.57 -23.80
C ILE A 77 -5.28 6.40 -22.33
N TRP A 78 -5.66 5.28 -21.69
CA TRP A 78 -5.45 5.09 -20.25
C TRP A 78 -3.98 4.91 -19.85
N PRO A 79 -3.18 4.09 -20.56
CA PRO A 79 -1.74 4.03 -20.32
C PRO A 79 -1.05 5.39 -20.46
N ILE A 80 -1.43 6.21 -21.46
CA ILE A 80 -0.82 7.52 -21.70
C ILE A 80 -1.18 8.51 -20.58
N ILE A 81 -2.47 8.66 -20.26
CA ILE A 81 -2.91 9.47 -19.10
C ILE A 81 -2.23 8.98 -17.81
N GLY A 82 -2.03 7.66 -17.71
CA GLY A 82 -1.33 7.00 -16.62
C GLY A 82 0.11 7.47 -16.41
N GLN A 83 0.74 8.06 -17.42
CA GLN A 83 2.13 8.53 -17.39
C GLN A 83 2.27 10.04 -17.21
N GLU A 84 1.19 10.81 -17.33
CA GLU A 84 1.20 12.27 -17.19
C GLU A 84 1.57 12.74 -15.78
N TRP A 85 2.32 13.84 -15.72
CA TRP A 85 2.82 14.41 -14.47
C TRP A 85 1.91 15.54 -14.03
N LEU A 86 1.75 15.72 -12.72
CA LEU A 86 1.05 16.85 -12.14
C LEU A 86 2.02 17.90 -11.61
N PHE A 87 3.13 17.43 -11.03
CA PHE A 87 4.11 18.27 -10.36
C PHE A 87 5.49 17.64 -10.48
N GLU A 88 6.52 18.46 -10.58
CA GLU A 88 7.92 18.05 -10.56
C GLU A 88 8.74 19.01 -9.69
N VAL A 89 9.70 18.46 -8.95
CA VAL A 89 10.71 19.22 -8.22
C VAL A 89 12.06 18.54 -8.43
N GLY A 90 13.08 19.33 -8.75
CA GLY A 90 14.36 18.74 -9.10
C GLY A 90 15.50 19.73 -9.08
N ARG A 91 16.64 19.23 -9.58
CA ARG A 91 17.84 20.04 -9.79
C ARG A 91 18.24 20.04 -11.25
N MET A 92 18.37 21.24 -11.79
CA MET A 92 18.80 21.54 -13.14
C MET A 92 20.22 22.11 -13.11
N ASN A 93 21.11 21.60 -13.97
CA ASN A 93 22.44 22.16 -14.15
C ASN A 93 22.46 23.09 -15.37
N TYR A 94 22.53 24.40 -15.12
CA TYR A 94 22.52 25.43 -16.16
C TYR A 94 23.89 25.70 -16.79
N ASP A 95 24.95 25.05 -16.33
CA ASP A 95 26.28 25.16 -16.96
C ASP A 95 26.25 24.53 -18.38
N TYR A 96 25.28 23.65 -18.64
CA TYR A 96 25.06 22.97 -19.92
C TYR A 96 24.02 23.67 -20.80
N GLY A 97 24.09 25.00 -20.93
CA GLY A 97 23.23 25.77 -21.84
C GLY A 97 21.81 25.96 -21.30
N ALA A 98 20.81 25.35 -21.95
CA ALA A 98 19.41 25.50 -21.55
C ALA A 98 19.06 24.78 -20.22
N GLY A 99 20.00 24.01 -19.66
CA GLY A 99 19.81 23.24 -18.44
C GLY A 99 19.69 21.75 -18.73
N ILE A 100 20.38 20.92 -17.93
CA ILE A 100 20.16 19.47 -17.89
C ILE A 100 19.61 19.08 -16.53
N SER A 101 18.47 18.38 -16.50
CA SER A 101 17.88 17.90 -15.25
C SER A 101 18.77 16.80 -14.70
N GLU A 102 19.51 17.09 -13.62
CA GLU A 102 20.37 16.13 -12.95
C GLU A 102 19.51 15.06 -12.31
N TRP A 103 18.56 15.46 -11.47
CA TRP A 103 17.60 14.58 -10.82
C TRP A 103 16.28 15.31 -10.61
N SER A 104 15.19 14.55 -10.58
CA SER A 104 13.89 15.08 -10.19
C SER A 104 13.02 14.04 -9.49
N LEU A 105 12.09 14.55 -8.69
CA LEU A 105 10.97 13.82 -8.14
C LEU A 105 9.73 14.41 -8.77
N TYR A 106 8.86 13.54 -9.28
CA TYR A 106 7.61 13.95 -9.89
C TYR A 106 6.41 13.26 -9.23
N ILE A 107 5.27 13.93 -9.24
CA ILE A 107 4.00 13.38 -8.77
C ILE A 107 3.17 13.04 -9.99
N ASN A 108 3.01 11.74 -10.23
CA ASN A 108 2.11 11.20 -11.22
C ASN A 108 0.77 10.83 -10.52
N PRO A 109 -0.39 11.36 -10.95
CA PRO A 109 -1.67 11.11 -10.29
C PRO A 109 -2.06 9.63 -10.18
N THR A 110 -1.74 8.82 -11.18
CA THR A 110 -2.04 7.38 -11.18
C THR A 110 -1.21 6.65 -10.13
N LYS A 111 0.10 6.93 -10.09
CA LYS A 111 1.00 6.37 -9.07
C LYS A 111 0.64 6.87 -7.67
N PHE A 112 0.30 8.16 -7.53
CA PHE A 112 -0.19 8.71 -6.26
C PHE A 112 -1.46 8.00 -5.77
N GLY A 113 -2.41 7.74 -6.68
CA GLY A 113 -3.61 6.94 -6.39
C GLY A 113 -3.29 5.52 -5.91
N LEU A 114 -2.32 4.85 -6.54
CA LEU A 114 -1.86 3.53 -6.10
C LEU A 114 -1.22 3.58 -4.70
N ILE A 115 -0.41 4.60 -4.41
CA ILE A 115 0.19 4.80 -3.08
C ILE A 115 -0.87 5.16 -2.03
N LEU A 116 -1.95 5.84 -2.39
CA LEU A 116 -3.10 6.04 -1.52
C LEU A 116 -3.83 4.72 -1.20
N ILE A 117 -4.06 3.87 -2.20
CA ILE A 117 -4.64 2.53 -2.00
C ILE A 117 -3.73 1.69 -1.09
N LEU A 118 -2.42 1.76 -1.32
CA LEU A 118 -1.42 1.12 -0.48
C LEU A 118 -1.48 1.62 0.97
N GLY A 119 -1.61 2.94 1.16
CA GLY A 119 -1.82 3.58 2.45
C GLY A 119 -3.09 3.07 3.13
N ALA A 120 -4.19 2.93 2.41
CA ALA A 120 -5.46 2.40 2.92
C ALA A 120 -5.37 0.92 3.32
N LEU A 121 -4.66 0.09 2.54
CA LEU A 121 -4.42 -1.32 2.89
C LEU A 121 -3.54 -1.43 4.14
N THR A 122 -2.45 -0.67 4.19
CA THR A 122 -1.56 -0.58 5.36
C THR A 122 -2.32 -0.13 6.61
N ALA A 123 -3.14 0.93 6.47
CA ALA A 123 -4.01 1.41 7.54
C ALA A 123 -4.96 0.32 8.03
N THR A 124 -5.52 -0.48 7.12
CA THR A 124 -6.41 -1.60 7.46
C THR A 124 -5.68 -2.70 8.23
N VAL A 125 -4.46 -3.07 7.81
CA VAL A 125 -3.59 -4.02 8.53
C VAL A 125 -3.31 -3.52 9.95
N VAL A 126 -2.89 -2.26 10.10
CA VAL A 126 -2.60 -1.65 11.42
C VAL A 126 -3.83 -1.68 12.32
N ASN A 127 -5.00 -1.30 11.80
CA ASN A 127 -6.24 -1.30 12.58
C ASN A 127 -6.66 -2.70 13.02
N LEU A 128 -6.52 -3.70 12.14
CA LEU A 128 -6.77 -5.10 12.49
C LEU A 128 -5.79 -5.60 13.56
N MET A 129 -4.50 -5.31 13.43
CA MET A 129 -3.51 -5.71 14.43
C MET A 129 -3.86 -5.16 15.81
N LEU A 130 -4.25 -3.88 15.89
CA LEU A 130 -4.66 -3.24 17.13
C LEU A 130 -5.96 -3.82 17.68
N ALA A 131 -6.95 -4.10 16.82
CA ALA A 131 -8.21 -4.72 17.23
C ALA A 131 -8.03 -6.16 17.74
N ARG A 132 -7.02 -6.87 17.25
CA ARG A 132 -6.82 -8.30 17.50
C ARG A 132 -5.70 -8.62 18.48
N ARG A 133 -5.06 -7.60 19.04
CA ARG A 133 -3.89 -7.75 19.92
C ARG A 133 -4.14 -8.64 21.14
N ALA A 134 -5.34 -8.58 21.72
CA ALA A 134 -5.73 -9.39 22.88
C ALA A 134 -6.19 -10.81 22.52
N ALA A 135 -6.65 -11.04 21.28
CA ALA A 135 -7.29 -12.29 20.87
C ALA A 135 -6.36 -13.19 20.03
N CYS A 136 -5.31 -12.64 19.40
CA CYS A 136 -4.38 -13.39 18.56
C CYS A 136 -3.04 -13.61 19.26
N SER A 137 -2.39 -14.74 18.96
CA SER A 137 -1.02 -15.00 19.44
C SER A 137 -0.02 -14.00 18.86
N THR A 138 1.05 -13.73 19.61
CA THR A 138 2.14 -12.83 19.19
C THR A 138 2.76 -13.26 17.87
N SER A 139 2.92 -14.56 17.64
CA SER A 139 3.45 -15.11 16.37
C SER A 139 2.57 -14.71 15.17
N ARG A 140 1.24 -14.82 15.30
CA ARG A 140 0.30 -14.44 14.24
C ARG A 140 0.33 -12.93 13.98
N LEU A 141 0.40 -12.11 15.04
CA LEU A 141 0.49 -10.66 14.90
C LEU A 141 1.79 -10.23 14.23
N ASN A 142 2.92 -10.81 14.64
CA ASN A 142 4.22 -10.52 14.05
C ASN A 142 4.31 -10.99 12.59
N GLY A 143 3.78 -12.18 12.28
CA GLY A 143 3.71 -12.67 10.90
C GLY A 143 2.86 -11.77 10.00
N GLY A 144 1.69 -11.33 10.50
CA GLY A 144 0.85 -10.35 9.80
C GLY A 144 1.55 -9.00 9.60
N ALA A 145 2.24 -8.49 10.62
CA ALA A 145 3.00 -7.26 10.55
C ALA A 145 4.14 -7.34 9.53
N ALA A 146 4.92 -8.43 9.56
CA ALA A 146 6.04 -8.65 8.66
C ALA A 146 5.57 -8.77 7.21
N ALA A 147 4.53 -9.59 6.95
CA ALA A 147 3.96 -9.73 5.61
C ALA A 147 3.37 -8.40 5.10
N GLY A 148 2.63 -7.67 5.94
CA GLY A 148 2.05 -6.39 5.58
C GLY A 148 3.11 -5.32 5.31
N GLY A 149 4.13 -5.21 6.17
CA GLY A 149 5.23 -4.27 6.02
C GLY A 149 6.11 -4.58 4.80
N LEU A 150 6.47 -5.84 4.59
CA LEU A 150 7.21 -6.25 3.39
C LEU A 150 6.38 -6.00 2.13
N GLY A 151 5.09 -6.35 2.14
CA GLY A 151 4.21 -6.08 1.01
C GLY A 151 4.13 -4.59 0.68
N ALA A 152 4.00 -3.73 1.70
CA ALA A 152 4.01 -2.28 1.54
C ALA A 152 5.34 -1.76 0.98
N ALA A 153 6.48 -2.30 1.46
CA ALA A 153 7.79 -1.92 0.95
C ALA A 153 7.98 -2.31 -0.52
N LEU A 154 7.56 -3.52 -0.92
CA LEU A 154 7.69 -3.98 -2.32
C LEU A 154 6.84 -3.12 -3.27
N VAL A 155 5.56 -2.89 -2.95
CA VAL A 155 4.69 -2.03 -3.79
C VAL A 155 5.19 -0.58 -3.80
N GLY A 156 5.62 -0.07 -2.65
CA GLY A 156 6.21 1.27 -2.55
C GLY A 156 7.46 1.40 -3.42
N MET A 157 8.34 0.40 -3.39
CA MET A 157 9.57 0.39 -4.18
C MET A 157 9.29 0.40 -5.68
N THR A 158 8.35 -0.42 -6.17
CA THR A 158 8.03 -0.51 -7.61
C THR A 158 7.26 0.71 -8.15
N ASN A 159 6.78 1.59 -7.26
CA ASN A 159 6.02 2.79 -7.62
C ASN A 159 6.79 4.11 -7.36
N VAL A 160 8.11 4.04 -7.18
CA VAL A 160 8.97 5.21 -7.03
C VAL A 160 8.86 6.10 -8.27
N THR A 161 8.86 7.42 -8.05
CA THR A 161 8.66 8.45 -9.09
C THR A 161 9.83 9.43 -9.07
N LEU A 162 11.00 8.88 -9.40
CA LEU A 162 12.28 9.58 -9.45
C LEU A 162 12.85 9.50 -10.87
N ALA A 163 13.47 10.57 -11.31
CA ALA A 163 14.26 10.64 -12.54
C ALA A 163 15.71 11.04 -12.21
N TRP A 164 16.64 10.53 -13.01
CA TRP A 164 18.07 10.81 -12.88
C TRP A 164 18.72 10.78 -14.27
N VAL A 165 19.55 11.77 -14.59
CA VAL A 165 20.19 11.96 -15.91
C VAL A 165 21.01 10.75 -16.39
N VAL A 166 21.51 9.93 -15.48
CA VAL A 166 22.31 8.74 -15.83
C VAL A 166 21.41 7.59 -16.32
N CYS A 167 20.12 7.63 -15.99
CA CYS A 167 19.17 6.54 -16.17
C CYS A 167 17.94 6.95 -17.00
N CYS A 168 18.13 7.79 -18.02
CA CYS A 168 17.06 8.44 -18.81
C CYS A 168 16.06 7.51 -19.51
N ALA A 169 16.41 6.25 -19.76
CA ALA A 169 15.55 5.29 -20.45
C ALA A 169 15.03 4.16 -19.55
N THR A 170 15.28 4.25 -18.23
CA THR A 170 14.94 3.16 -17.30
C THR A 170 13.68 3.50 -16.50
N PRO A 171 12.90 2.49 -16.09
CA PRO A 171 11.76 2.72 -15.21
C PRO A 171 12.18 3.40 -13.91
N SER A 172 11.36 4.33 -13.43
CA SER A 172 11.64 5.17 -12.25
C SER A 172 11.92 4.39 -10.96
N TRP A 173 11.42 3.16 -10.83
CA TRP A 173 11.73 2.30 -9.68
C TRP A 173 13.14 1.71 -9.72
N VAL A 174 13.65 1.44 -10.92
CA VAL A 174 15.06 1.04 -11.16
C VAL A 174 15.99 2.21 -10.82
N VAL A 175 15.60 3.42 -11.23
CA VAL A 175 16.29 4.67 -10.84
C VAL A 175 16.32 4.81 -9.31
N GLY A 176 15.20 4.54 -8.65
CA GLY A 176 15.11 4.51 -7.18
C GLY A 176 16.13 3.57 -6.54
N LEU A 177 16.28 2.34 -7.05
CA LEU A 177 17.28 1.39 -6.54
C LEU A 177 18.70 1.91 -6.72
N ALA A 178 19.01 2.49 -7.88
CA ALA A 178 20.33 3.06 -8.18
C ALA A 178 20.66 4.25 -7.26
N ILE A 179 19.68 5.11 -6.97
CA ILE A 179 19.80 6.22 -6.03
C ILE A 179 20.06 5.70 -4.61
N LEU A 180 19.40 4.61 -4.21
CA LEU A 180 19.61 3.94 -2.92
C LEU A 180 20.93 3.16 -2.83
N GLY A 181 21.73 3.12 -3.91
CA GLY A 181 23.08 2.57 -3.92
C GLY A 181 23.19 1.17 -4.52
N LEU A 182 22.12 0.62 -5.11
CA LEU A 182 22.24 -0.59 -5.90
C LEU A 182 23.02 -0.29 -7.19
N GLY A 183 23.93 -1.17 -7.59
CA GLY A 183 24.69 -0.98 -8.83
C GLY A 183 23.76 -0.83 -10.05
N VAL A 184 24.13 0.02 -11.01
CA VAL A 184 23.32 0.28 -12.21
C VAL A 184 23.02 -1.02 -12.96
N SER A 185 24.02 -1.89 -13.14
CA SER A 185 23.85 -3.19 -13.82
C SER A 185 22.86 -4.12 -13.10
N THR A 186 22.90 -4.15 -11.76
CA THR A 186 21.97 -4.96 -10.96
C THR A 186 20.55 -4.39 -11.01
N SER A 187 20.44 -3.07 -10.98
CA SER A 187 19.15 -2.37 -11.07
C SER A 187 18.49 -2.61 -12.43
N LEU A 188 19.25 -2.49 -13.52
CA LEU A 188 18.78 -2.79 -14.87
C LEU A 188 18.37 -4.26 -15.04
N TRP A 189 19.11 -5.21 -14.46
CA TRP A 189 18.73 -6.62 -14.50
C TRP A 189 17.39 -6.90 -13.80
N LEU A 190 17.06 -6.11 -12.76
CA LEU A 190 15.81 -6.23 -12.02
C LEU A 190 14.60 -5.68 -12.79
N GLU A 191 14.81 -4.86 -13.82
CA GLU A 191 13.76 -4.18 -14.58
C GLU A 191 12.62 -5.13 -15.01
N GLN A 192 12.98 -6.30 -15.54
CA GLN A 192 12.04 -7.33 -16.00
C GLN A 192 11.12 -7.91 -14.91
N PHE A 193 11.47 -7.73 -13.63
CA PHE A 193 10.73 -8.26 -12.49
C PHE A 193 9.78 -7.25 -11.83
N GLY A 194 9.71 -6.00 -12.32
CA GLY A 194 8.92 -4.95 -11.66
C GLY A 194 7.47 -5.36 -11.37
N TRP A 195 6.76 -5.86 -12.39
CA TRP A 195 5.39 -6.37 -12.25
C TRP A 195 5.26 -7.54 -11.27
N TRP A 196 6.19 -8.50 -11.27
CA TRP A 196 6.20 -9.62 -10.33
C TRP A 196 6.37 -9.15 -8.88
N ILE A 197 7.27 -8.20 -8.64
CA ILE A 197 7.53 -7.63 -7.32
C ILE A 197 6.30 -6.89 -6.81
N GLU A 198 5.65 -6.11 -7.66
CA GLU A 198 4.44 -5.38 -7.32
C GLU A 198 3.28 -6.32 -6.97
N TYR A 199 3.02 -7.34 -7.79
CA TYR A 199 2.00 -8.35 -7.50
C TYR A 199 2.30 -9.15 -6.24
N ALA A 200 3.56 -9.52 -6.02
CA ALA A 200 3.97 -10.17 -4.77
C ALA A 200 3.73 -9.27 -3.56
N GLY A 201 4.01 -7.96 -3.69
CA GLY A 201 3.76 -6.98 -2.64
C GLY A 201 2.29 -6.87 -2.25
N PHE A 202 1.40 -6.72 -3.23
CA PHE A 202 -0.05 -6.73 -2.99
C PHE A 202 -0.52 -8.10 -2.45
N GLY A 203 0.02 -9.21 -2.96
CA GLY A 203 -0.26 -10.55 -2.47
C GLY A 203 0.06 -10.72 -0.99
N LEU A 204 1.20 -10.21 -0.53
CA LEU A 204 1.61 -10.23 0.88
C LEU A 204 0.71 -9.36 1.77
N LEU A 205 0.29 -8.18 1.29
CA LEU A 205 -0.68 -7.32 2.00
C LEU A 205 -2.03 -8.01 2.16
N LEU A 206 -2.54 -8.60 1.09
CA LEU A 206 -3.80 -9.36 1.11
C LEU A 206 -3.69 -10.59 2.01
N ALA A 207 -2.55 -11.30 1.98
CA ALA A 207 -2.28 -12.41 2.89
C ALA A 207 -2.25 -11.96 4.36
N SER A 208 -1.66 -10.80 4.65
CA SER A 208 -1.67 -10.21 6.00
C SER A 208 -3.10 -9.93 6.47
N LEU A 209 -3.91 -9.27 5.64
CA LEU A 209 -5.33 -9.02 5.92
C LEU A 209 -6.10 -10.33 6.12
N TYR A 210 -5.83 -11.34 5.30
CA TYR A 210 -6.46 -12.66 5.42
C TYR A 210 -6.06 -13.36 6.72
N VAL A 211 -4.79 -13.35 7.11
CA VAL A 211 -4.34 -14.00 8.36
C VAL A 211 -4.91 -13.28 9.58
N LEU A 212 -4.89 -11.95 9.59
CA LEU A 212 -5.34 -11.13 10.72
C LEU A 212 -6.87 -11.11 10.88
N SER A 213 -7.61 -11.19 9.76
CA SER A 213 -9.07 -11.29 9.79
C SER A 213 -9.57 -12.70 10.14
N GLY A 214 -8.70 -13.70 10.32
CA GLY A 214 -9.07 -15.09 10.65
C GLY A 214 -9.56 -15.27 12.09
N GLU A 215 -10.26 -16.37 12.38
CA GLU A 215 -10.66 -16.68 13.76
C GLU A 215 -9.44 -17.01 14.62
N PRO A 216 -9.43 -16.61 15.90
CA PRO A 216 -8.44 -17.11 16.84
C PRO A 216 -8.57 -18.63 16.90
N LYS A 217 -7.48 -19.36 16.62
CA LYS A 217 -7.41 -20.77 17.01
C LYS A 217 -7.01 -20.80 18.48
N GLY A 218 -7.76 -21.54 19.30
CA GLY A 218 -7.38 -21.84 20.66
C GLY A 218 -6.09 -22.68 20.72
N PRO A 219 -5.52 -22.88 21.92
CA PRO A 219 -4.29 -23.65 22.12
C PRO A 219 -4.37 -25.08 21.55
N ASP A 220 -5.56 -25.68 21.50
CA ASP A 220 -5.78 -27.05 21.02
C ASP A 220 -6.13 -27.12 19.51
N GLY A 221 -6.02 -26.00 18.79
CA GLY A 221 -6.37 -25.91 17.37
C GLY A 221 -7.88 -25.79 17.08
N THR A 222 -8.72 -25.96 18.10
CA THR A 222 -10.18 -25.73 18.07
C THR A 222 -10.48 -24.23 17.92
N PRO A 223 -11.53 -23.81 17.18
CA PRO A 223 -12.00 -22.43 17.22
C PRO A 223 -12.20 -22.00 18.67
N ALA A 224 -11.62 -20.87 19.08
CA ALA A 224 -11.87 -20.35 20.43
C ALA A 224 -13.39 -20.16 20.56
N ALA A 225 -14.02 -20.99 21.40
CA ALA A 225 -15.45 -20.94 21.61
C ALA A 225 -15.84 -19.49 21.89
N THR A 226 -16.73 -18.94 21.06
CA THR A 226 -17.33 -17.63 21.25
C THR A 226 -17.95 -17.62 22.63
N ALA A 227 -17.28 -16.97 23.58
CA ALA A 227 -17.85 -16.61 24.87
C ALA A 227 -18.94 -15.56 24.61
N GLY A 228 -20.14 -16.02 24.30
CA GLY A 228 -21.29 -15.17 24.04
C GLY A 228 -22.43 -15.91 23.37
N GLY A 229 -23.34 -16.47 24.17
CA GLY A 229 -24.67 -16.82 23.69
C GLY A 229 -25.37 -17.97 24.40
N HIS A 230 -26.03 -17.65 25.51
CA HIS A 230 -27.25 -18.33 26.02
C HIS A 230 -27.09 -19.70 26.71
N ASP A 231 -26.68 -19.67 27.98
CA ASP A 231 -27.04 -20.71 28.95
C ASP A 231 -28.55 -20.57 29.24
N ASP A 232 -29.37 -21.24 28.43
CA ASP A 232 -30.73 -21.59 28.85
C ASP A 232 -30.60 -22.60 29.99
N HIS A 233 -31.01 -22.17 31.18
CA HIS A 233 -31.19 -23.03 32.35
C HIS A 233 -32.08 -24.22 32.00
N HIS A 234 -31.44 -25.34 31.68
CA HIS A 234 -32.08 -26.65 31.72
C HIS A 234 -32.22 -27.03 33.19
N ILE A 235 -33.39 -26.73 33.78
CA ILE A 235 -33.82 -27.34 35.05
C ILE A 235 -34.42 -28.71 34.70
N PRO A 236 -33.74 -29.84 34.99
CA PRO A 236 -34.37 -31.15 34.89
C PRO A 236 -35.37 -31.29 36.04
N ASN A 237 -36.65 -31.20 35.71
CA ASN A 237 -37.74 -31.49 36.64
C ASN A 237 -38.02 -33.00 36.58
N THR A 238 -37.24 -33.78 37.32
CA THR A 238 -37.52 -35.21 37.58
C THR A 238 -37.63 -35.44 39.08
N ALA A 239 -38.89 -35.47 39.54
CA ALA A 239 -39.49 -36.43 40.45
C ALA A 239 -38.64 -37.05 41.58
N MET A 240 -39.05 -36.76 42.82
CA MET A 240 -39.19 -37.78 43.88
C MET A 240 -40.48 -37.53 44.64
N GLY A 241 -41.34 -38.54 44.69
CA GLY A 241 -42.52 -38.58 45.54
C GLY A 241 -42.28 -39.31 46.86
N ALA A 242 -43.41 -39.51 47.56
CA ALA A 242 -43.70 -40.50 48.61
C ALA A 242 -43.71 -40.04 50.09
N SER A 243 -44.93 -40.14 50.66
CA SER A 243 -45.31 -40.41 52.08
C SER A 243 -44.85 -39.41 53.15
N ARG A 244 -45.70 -38.91 54.04
CA ARG A 244 -46.83 -39.51 54.79
C ARG A 244 -47.94 -38.49 55.02
#